data_AF-A0AAP2HD03-F1
#
_entry.id   AF-A0AAP2HD03-F1
#
_cell.length_a   1.000
_cell.length_b   1.000
_cell.length_c   1.000
_cell.angle_alpha   90.00
_cell.angle_beta   90.00
_cell.angle_gamma   90.00
#
_symmetry.space_group_name_H-M   'P 1'
#
loop_
_entity.id
_entity.type
_entity.pdbx_description
1 polymer ?
#
loop_
_entity_poly.entity_id
_entity_poly.type
_entity_poly.pdbx_seq_one_letter_code
_entity_poly.pdbx_strand_id
1 'polypeptide(L)'
;MRKVLWWLYLAVMALNIVWLLVSEPSQIGSWVYAALGALGLVGLAGYIANTQYGPRLLWQAVFAGLLAVNVALVAKAVMDRQSDLLFAGVAFAALLMLPWFFALWRYAFSLPDGAARVPVGD
;
A
#
# COMPACT_ATOMS: atom_id res chain seq x y z
N MET A 1 0.24 17.19 14.91
CA MET A 1 0.17 15.78 15.44
C MET A 1 -0.07 14.73 14.35
N ARG A 2 -0.75 15.08 13.25
CA ARG A 2 -1.15 14.14 12.19
C ARG A 2 0.02 13.49 11.43
N LYS A 3 1.10 14.24 11.16
CA LYS A 3 2.31 13.72 10.47
C LYS A 3 2.99 12.57 11.23
N VAL A 4 3.04 12.63 12.56
CA VAL A 4 3.65 11.57 13.39
C VAL A 4 2.87 10.26 13.27
N LEU A 5 1.53 10.33 13.27
CA LEU A 5 0.68 9.16 13.07
C LEU A 5 0.90 8.49 11.70
N TRP A 6 1.13 9.28 10.65
CA TRP A 6 1.44 8.74 9.33
C TRP A 6 2.80 8.06 9.26
N TRP A 7 3.82 8.61 9.94
CA TRP A 7 5.13 7.95 10.03
C TRP A 7 5.08 6.66 10.83
N LEU A 8 4.31 6.63 11.94
CA LEU A 8 4.06 5.41 12.69
C LEU A 8 3.33 4.36 11.83
N TYR A 9 2.32 4.78 11.08
CA TYR A 9 1.61 3.91 10.15
C TYR A 9 2.56 3.35 9.07
N LEU A 10 3.42 4.18 8.49
CA LEU A 10 4.44 3.73 7.53
C LEU A 10 5.38 2.69 8.15
N ALA A 11 5.85 2.90 9.38
CA ALA A 11 6.73 1.96 10.06
C ALA A 11 6.04 0.61 10.32
N VAL A 12 4.78 0.61 10.74
CA VAL A 12 3.98 -0.61 10.93
C VAL A 12 3.80 -1.36 9.62
N MET A 13 3.51 -0.66 8.52
CA MET A 13 3.35 -1.28 7.20
C MET A 13 4.68 -1.84 6.67
N ALA A 14 5.80 -1.15 6.90
CA ALA A 14 7.13 -1.65 6.55
C ALA A 14 7.48 -2.94 7.31
N LEU A 15 7.22 -2.97 8.62
CA LEU A 15 7.38 -4.17 9.45
C LEU A 15 6.53 -5.33 8.95
N ASN A 16 5.29 -5.07 8.51
CA ASN A 16 4.42 -6.10 7.95
C ASN A 16 4.98 -6.73 6.66
N ILE A 17 5.54 -5.92 5.75
CA ILE A 17 6.16 -6.43 4.51
C ILE A 17 7.42 -7.24 4.82
N VAL A 18 8.26 -6.77 5.75
CA VAL A 18 9.45 -7.52 6.18
C VAL A 18 9.04 -8.85 6.80
N TRP A 19 8.02 -8.85 7.65
CA TRP A 19 7.49 -10.07 8.25
C TRP A 19 7.03 -11.07 7.18
N LEU A 20 6.26 -10.61 6.19
CA LEU A 20 5.77 -11.45 5.09
C LEU A 20 6.92 -12.08 4.30
N LEU A 21 7.97 -11.31 3.99
CA LEU A 21 9.17 -11.80 3.29
C LEU A 21 9.92 -12.87 4.08
N VAL A 22 9.96 -12.75 5.40
CA VAL A 22 10.64 -13.72 6.29
C VAL A 22 9.79 -14.96 6.53
N SER A 23 8.47 -14.83 6.61
CA SER A 23 7.56 -15.95 6.89
C SER A 23 7.24 -16.81 5.67
N GLU A 24 7.27 -16.25 4.46
CA GLU A 24 6.90 -16.95 3.22
C GLU A 24 7.93 -16.76 2.07
N PRO A 25 9.19 -17.21 2.24
CA PRO A 25 10.27 -16.91 1.30
C PRO A 25 10.17 -17.65 -0.05
N SER A 26 9.34 -18.70 -0.18
CA SER A 26 9.36 -19.62 -1.32
C SER A 26 8.28 -19.40 -2.38
N GLN A 27 7.39 -18.43 -2.22
CA GLN A 27 6.30 -18.19 -3.18
C GLN A 27 6.61 -17.01 -4.10
N ILE A 28 6.75 -17.21 -5.41
CA ILE A 28 6.98 -16.12 -6.38
C ILE A 28 5.92 -15.01 -6.24
N GLY A 29 4.68 -15.36 -5.89
CA GLY A 29 3.61 -14.41 -5.60
C GLY A 29 3.88 -13.51 -4.39
N SER A 30 4.56 -14.00 -3.34
CA SER A 30 4.91 -13.19 -2.15
C SER A 30 5.98 -12.15 -2.48
N TRP A 31 6.94 -12.48 -3.36
CA TRP A 31 7.96 -11.55 -3.84
C TRP A 31 7.38 -10.40 -4.67
N VAL A 32 6.46 -10.69 -5.59
CA VAL A 32 5.78 -9.65 -6.39
C VAL A 32 4.96 -8.74 -5.49
N TYR A 33 4.24 -9.31 -4.53
CA TYR A 33 3.47 -8.54 -3.55
C TYR A 33 4.37 -7.66 -2.68
N ALA A 34 5.47 -8.20 -2.17
CA ALA A 34 6.42 -7.46 -1.36
C ALA A 34 7.11 -6.34 -2.16
N ALA A 35 7.44 -6.57 -3.43
CA ALA A 35 8.02 -5.55 -4.30
C ALA A 35 7.02 -4.40 -4.57
N LEU A 36 5.78 -4.72 -4.92
CA LEU A 36 4.73 -3.72 -5.11
C LEU A 36 4.41 -2.98 -3.81
N GLY A 37 4.42 -3.69 -2.68
CA GLY A 37 4.19 -3.08 -1.37
C GLY A 37 5.35 -2.17 -0.95
N ALA A 38 6.59 -2.57 -1.17
CA ALA A 38 7.75 -1.71 -0.93
C ALA A 38 7.69 -0.44 -1.79
N LEU A 39 7.32 -0.55 -3.06
CA LEU A 39 7.09 0.62 -3.91
C LEU A 39 5.95 1.49 -3.37
N GLY A 40 4.82 0.90 -2.98
CA GLY A 40 3.73 1.66 -2.37
C GLY A 40 4.14 2.36 -1.06
N LEU A 41 5.07 1.80 -0.27
CA LEU A 41 5.63 2.47 0.90
C LEU A 41 6.51 3.66 0.54
N VAL A 42 7.28 3.58 -0.55
CA VAL A 42 8.04 4.74 -1.07
C VAL A 42 7.07 5.85 -1.50
N GLY A 43 5.96 5.49 -2.16
CA GLY A 43 4.90 6.43 -2.49
C GLY A 43 4.27 7.07 -1.25
N LEU A 44 4.01 6.27 -0.20
CA LEU A 44 3.52 6.76 1.09
C LEU A 44 4.53 7.68 1.78
N ALA A 45 5.82 7.33 1.80
CA ALA A 45 6.88 8.16 2.35
C ALA A 45 6.92 9.52 1.63
N GLY A 46 6.83 9.51 0.31
CA GLY A 46 6.77 10.73 -0.49
C GLY A 46 5.50 11.54 -0.20
N TYR A 47 4.36 10.89 0.05
CA TYR A 47 3.13 11.57 0.42
C TYR A 47 3.29 12.31 1.75
N ILE A 48 3.88 11.64 2.76
CA ILE A 48 4.11 12.22 4.09
C ILE A 48 5.15 13.35 4.04
N ALA A 49 6.24 13.14 3.31
CA ALA A 49 7.33 14.09 3.14
C ALA A 49 7.01 15.22 2.16
N ASN A 50 5.86 15.15 1.47
CA ASN A 50 5.47 16.09 0.42
C ASN A 50 6.42 16.10 -0.80
N THR A 51 7.11 14.99 -1.07
CA THR A 51 8.18 14.87 -2.09
C THR A 51 7.78 13.92 -3.22
N GLN A 52 7.99 14.34 -4.47
CA GLN A 52 7.77 13.48 -5.64
C GLN A 52 9.02 12.66 -5.95
N TYR A 53 8.87 11.34 -5.89
CA TYR A 53 9.92 10.39 -6.25
C TYR A 53 9.60 9.83 -7.63
N GLY A 54 10.29 10.25 -8.68
CA GLY A 54 10.05 9.72 -10.03
C GLY A 54 8.74 10.16 -10.71
N PRO A 55 8.44 9.59 -11.89
CA PRO A 55 7.37 10.08 -12.76
C PRO A 55 5.98 9.67 -12.27
N ARG A 56 4.97 10.50 -12.54
CA ARG A 56 3.57 10.24 -12.13
C ARG A 56 3.02 8.92 -12.65
N LEU A 57 3.37 8.56 -13.89
CA LEU A 57 2.96 7.31 -14.53
C LEU A 57 3.39 6.07 -13.73
N LEU A 58 4.57 6.10 -13.09
CA LEU A 58 5.04 5.02 -12.22
C LEU A 58 4.06 4.78 -11.08
N TRP A 59 3.62 5.85 -10.41
CA TRP A 59 2.74 5.74 -9.25
C TRP A 59 1.32 5.32 -9.60
N GLN A 60 0.85 5.70 -10.79
CA GLN A 60 -0.41 5.20 -11.34
C GLN A 60 -0.32 3.69 -11.59
N ALA A 61 0.79 3.22 -12.16
CA ALA A 61 1.03 1.80 -12.37
C ALA A 61 1.14 1.02 -11.04
N VAL A 62 1.87 1.57 -10.05
CA VAL A 62 1.98 0.96 -8.72
C VAL A 62 0.62 0.89 -8.03
N PHE A 63 -0.19 1.95 -8.10
CA PHE A 63 -1.54 1.96 -7.53
C PHE A 63 -2.44 0.91 -8.20
N ALA A 64 -2.45 0.85 -9.54
CA ALA A 64 -3.23 -0.14 -10.28
C ALA A 64 -2.77 -1.58 -9.98
N GLY A 65 -1.46 -1.81 -9.88
CA GLY A 65 -0.88 -3.10 -9.52
C GLY A 65 -1.27 -3.56 -8.12
N LEU A 66 -1.17 -2.67 -7.12
CA LEU A 66 -1.59 -2.97 -5.74
C LEU A 66 -3.09 -3.28 -5.66
N LEU A 67 -3.92 -2.55 -6.39
CA LEU A 67 -5.36 -2.79 -6.44
C LEU A 67 -5.68 -4.15 -7.07
N ALA A 68 -5.06 -4.45 -8.22
CA ALA A 68 -5.25 -5.72 -8.92
C ALA A 68 -4.86 -6.92 -8.04
N VAL A 69 -3.72 -6.84 -7.34
CA VAL A 69 -3.27 -7.92 -6.45
C VAL A 69 -4.20 -8.08 -5.25
N ASN A 70 -4.67 -6.98 -4.65
CA ASN A 70 -5.63 -7.06 -3.54
C ASN A 70 -6.96 -7.69 -3.97
N VAL A 71 -7.48 -7.31 -5.13
CA VAL A 71 -8.70 -7.94 -5.70
C VAL A 71 -8.47 -9.43 -5.95
N ALA A 72 -7.31 -9.81 -6.50
CA ALA A 72 -6.97 -11.22 -6.73
C ALA A 72 -6.87 -12.02 -5.41
N LEU A 73 -6.29 -11.44 -4.36
CA LEU A 73 -6.21 -12.07 -3.03
C LEU A 73 -7.60 -12.27 -2.42
N VAL A 74 -8.46 -11.26 -2.47
CA VAL A 74 -9.84 -11.37 -1.98
C VAL A 74 -10.62 -12.40 -2.79
N ALA A 75 -10.51 -12.37 -4.12
CA ALA A 75 -11.17 -13.34 -4.99
C ALA A 75 -10.72 -14.78 -4.69
N LYS A 76 -9.42 -15.00 -4.49
CA LYS A 76 -8.87 -16.29 -4.07
C LYS A 76 -9.43 -16.74 -2.72
N ALA A 77 -9.48 -15.84 -1.73
CA ALA A 77 -10.03 -16.15 -0.41
C ALA A 77 -11.53 -16.53 -0.47
N VAL A 78 -12.31 -15.86 -1.33
CA VAL A 78 -13.73 -16.21 -1.59
C VAL A 78 -13.84 -17.59 -2.26
N MET A 79 -13.04 -17.85 -3.31
CA MET A 79 -13.10 -19.09 -4.08
C MET A 79 -12.67 -20.31 -3.26
N ASP A 80 -11.65 -20.16 -2.41
CA ASP A 80 -11.11 -21.24 -1.57
C ASP A 80 -12.01 -21.60 -0.37
N ARG A 81 -13.19 -20.96 -0.23
CA ARG A 81 -14.12 -21.11 0.91
C ARG A 81 -13.39 -21.12 2.26
N GLN A 82 -12.44 -20.21 2.43
CA GLN A 82 -11.73 -20.10 3.70
C GLN A 82 -12.75 -19.79 4.81
N SER A 83 -12.50 -20.34 6.01
CA SER A 83 -13.40 -20.19 7.15
C SER A 83 -13.76 -18.72 7.41
N ASP A 84 -14.94 -18.45 7.95
CA ASP A 84 -15.43 -17.08 8.24
C ASP A 84 -14.42 -16.22 9.01
N LEU A 85 -13.58 -16.87 9.84
CA LEU A 85 -12.49 -16.26 10.61
C LEU A 85 -11.32 -15.77 9.73
N LEU A 86 -10.94 -16.54 8.72
CA LEU A 86 -9.93 -16.12 7.73
C LEU A 86 -10.47 -15.02 6.83
N PHE A 87 -11.75 -15.11 6.45
CA PHE A 87 -12.42 -14.07 5.68
C PHE A 87 -12.47 -12.74 6.44
N ALA A 88 -12.81 -12.77 7.73
CA ALA A 88 -12.76 -11.61 8.61
C ALA A 88 -11.34 -11.05 8.75
N GLY A 89 -10.32 -11.91 8.82
CA GLY A 89 -8.90 -11.50 8.84
C GLY A 89 -8.46 -10.77 7.57
N VAL A 90 -8.84 -11.29 6.39
CA VAL A 90 -8.57 -10.65 5.08
C VAL A 90 -9.33 -9.32 4.95
N ALA A 91 -10.60 -9.27 5.36
CA ALA A 91 -11.39 -8.05 5.35
C ALA A 91 -10.81 -6.97 6.30
N PHE A 92 -10.37 -7.37 7.49
CA PHE A 92 -9.70 -6.46 8.43
C PHE A 92 -8.36 -5.95 7.90
N ALA A 93 -7.57 -6.82 7.27
CA ALA A 93 -6.34 -6.41 6.59
C ALA A 93 -6.62 -5.41 5.46
N ALA A 94 -7.67 -5.62 4.65
CA ALA A 94 -8.08 -4.68 3.60
C ALA A 94 -8.50 -3.32 4.18
N LEU A 95 -9.19 -3.29 5.33
CA LEU A 95 -9.54 -2.06 6.02
C LEU A 95 -8.31 -1.30 6.52
N LEU A 96 -7.31 -2.00 7.06
CA LEU A 96 -6.04 -1.39 7.48
C LEU A 96 -5.23 -0.83 6.30
N MET A 97 -5.46 -1.32 5.08
CA MET A 97 -4.83 -0.81 3.86
C MET A 97 -5.53 0.42 3.26
N LEU A 98 -6.77 0.73 3.65
CA LEU A 98 -7.51 1.88 3.09
C LEU A 98 -6.77 3.22 3.20
N PRO A 99 -6.15 3.58 4.34
CA PRO A 99 -5.37 4.81 4.46
C PRO A 99 -4.18 4.84 3.49
N TRP A 100 -3.52 3.71 3.28
CA TRP A 100 -2.41 3.58 2.34
C TRP A 100 -2.87 3.73 0.89
N PHE A 101 -3.96 3.05 0.50
CA PHE A 101 -4.55 3.20 -0.83
C PHE A 101 -4.98 4.63 -1.11
N PHE A 102 -5.61 5.30 -0.15
CA PHE A 102 -6.00 6.70 -0.28
C PHE A 102 -4.79 7.62 -0.44
N ALA A 103 -3.76 7.44 0.39
CA ALA A 103 -2.52 8.22 0.31
C ALA A 103 -1.81 8.01 -1.03
N LEU A 104 -1.70 6.77 -1.49
CA LEU A 104 -1.07 6.43 -2.76
C LEU A 104 -1.89 6.92 -3.96
N TRP A 105 -3.22 6.83 -3.90
CA TRP A 105 -4.10 7.40 -4.92
C TRP A 105 -3.90 8.91 -5.01
N ARG A 106 -3.91 9.63 -3.89
CA ARG A 106 -3.56 11.05 -3.87
C ARG A 106 -2.17 11.26 -4.44
N TYR A 107 -1.19 10.48 -4.03
CA TYR A 107 0.18 10.59 -4.52
C TYR A 107 0.29 10.43 -6.05
N ALA A 108 -0.46 9.51 -6.63
CA ALA A 108 -0.46 9.20 -8.06
C ALA A 108 -1.33 10.15 -8.90
N PHE A 109 -2.42 10.69 -8.34
CA PHE A 109 -3.44 11.39 -9.10
C PHE A 109 -3.67 12.86 -8.72
N SER A 110 -3.20 13.33 -7.56
CA SER A 110 -3.67 14.62 -7.03
C SER A 110 -2.99 15.88 -7.55
N LEU A 111 -1.95 15.85 -8.41
CA LEU A 111 -1.38 17.10 -8.97
C LEU A 111 -0.80 16.97 -10.40
N PRO A 112 -0.90 18.05 -11.22
CA PRO A 112 -0.08 18.23 -12.42
C PRO A 112 1.41 18.28 -12.06
N ASP A 113 2.28 17.88 -12.99
CA ASP A 113 3.72 17.92 -12.79
C ASP A 113 4.16 19.34 -12.38
N GLY A 114 4.78 19.48 -11.21
CA GLY A 114 5.32 20.75 -10.70
C GLY A 114 4.43 21.57 -9.75
N ALA A 115 3.21 21.14 -9.43
CA ALA A 115 2.39 21.85 -8.44
C ALA A 115 2.77 21.49 -6.98
N ALA A 116 2.84 22.51 -6.12
CA ALA A 116 3.12 22.33 -4.69
C ALA A 116 2.07 21.42 -4.04
N ARG A 117 2.53 20.35 -3.39
CA ARG A 117 1.65 19.37 -2.77
C ARG A 117 1.01 19.92 -1.51
N VAL A 118 -0.30 19.68 -1.37
CA VAL A 118 -1.05 20.00 -0.15
C VAL A 118 -0.36 19.26 0.99
N PRO A 119 0.23 19.97 1.97
CA PRO A 119 0.89 19.31 3.08
C PRO A 119 -0.10 18.37 3.75
N VAL A 120 0.39 17.26 4.31
CA VAL A 120 -0.38 16.52 5.30
C VAL A 120 -0.62 17.50 6.46
N GLY A 121 -1.74 18.24 6.38
CA GLY A 121 -2.09 19.39 7.20
C GLY A 121 -1.68 19.23 8.66
N ASP A 122 -1.16 20.32 9.19
CA ASP A 122 -0.50 20.38 10.50
C ASP A 122 -1.42 19.95 11.66
#